data_AF-A0A7Y6ZJE2-F1
#
_entry.id   AF-A0A7Y6ZJE2-F1
#
_cell.length_a   1.000
_cell.length_b   1.000
_cell.length_c   1.000
_cell.angle_alpha   90.00
_cell.angle_beta   90.00
_cell.angle_gamma   90.00
#
_symmetry.space_group_name_H-M   'P 1'
#
loop_
_entity.id
_entity.type
_entity.pdbx_description
1 polymer ?
#
loop_
_entity_poly.entity_id
_entity_poly.type
_entity_poly.pdbx_seq_one_letter_code
_entity_poly.pdbx_strand_id
1 'polypeptide(L)'
;MNSYILSFLLIFGIQSVSDYKPESQQIKNLVNEDQELSEEGLVLLQKHCYTCHNPKSKSHDEIIAPPLWGVKNHYLKAYPNKESFVEAVRDFVQNPNEEKAIMKGPIKRFGLMPKPVISDSDLDKIIDYVYENEIENPAWHIEKDNHKNGNKTSRE
;
A
#
# COMPACT_ATOMS: atom_id res chain seq x y z
N MET A 1 -30.24 76.31 -32.86
CA MET A 1 -30.18 75.10 -32.01
C MET A 1 -28.81 74.47 -32.23
N ASN A 2 -27.88 74.68 -31.29
CA ASN A 2 -26.50 74.22 -31.43
C ASN A 2 -26.41 72.72 -31.13
N SER A 3 -25.70 72.01 -32.00
CA SER A 3 -25.35 70.60 -31.86
C SER A 3 -24.08 70.47 -31.02
N TYR A 4 -24.07 69.55 -30.06
CA TYR A 4 -22.84 69.01 -29.47
C TYR A 4 -23.01 67.50 -29.29
N ILE A 5 -22.26 66.73 -30.08
CA ILE A 5 -22.12 65.28 -29.96
C ILE A 5 -20.96 65.05 -28.97
N LEU A 6 -21.27 64.56 -27.77
CA LEU A 6 -20.26 64.04 -26.85
C LEU A 6 -20.08 62.54 -27.10
N SER A 7 -18.97 62.22 -27.76
CA SER A 7 -18.48 60.86 -27.96
C SER A 7 -17.82 60.35 -26.67
N PHE A 8 -18.46 59.38 -25.98
CA PHE A 8 -17.82 58.62 -24.90
C PHE A 8 -17.23 57.33 -25.49
N LEU A 9 -15.94 57.35 -25.78
CA LEU A 9 -15.14 56.17 -26.08
C LEU A 9 -14.81 55.45 -24.76
N LEU A 10 -15.61 54.45 -24.40
CA LEU A 10 -15.28 53.52 -23.31
C LEU A 10 -14.28 52.49 -23.81
N ILE A 11 -13.00 52.79 -23.58
CA ILE A 11 -11.90 51.82 -23.65
C ILE A 11 -11.98 50.97 -22.37
N PHE A 12 -12.53 49.75 -22.48
CA PHE A 12 -12.29 48.68 -21.51
C PHE A 12 -11.68 47.50 -22.27
N GLY A 13 -10.39 47.64 -22.57
CA GLY A 13 -9.56 46.56 -23.06
C GLY A 13 -8.88 45.84 -21.91
N ILE A 14 -8.81 44.52 -22.06
CA ILE A 14 -7.98 43.55 -21.32
C ILE A 14 -8.58 43.06 -19.99
N GLN A 15 -9.41 42.01 -20.09
CA GLN A 15 -9.32 40.90 -19.13
C GLN A 15 -8.75 39.71 -19.89
N SER A 16 -7.41 39.62 -19.90
CA SER A 16 -6.74 38.34 -20.07
C SER A 16 -6.90 37.62 -18.74
N VAL A 17 -7.94 36.79 -18.60
CA VAL A 17 -7.96 35.75 -17.56
C VAL A 17 -6.80 34.82 -17.91
N SER A 18 -5.70 34.98 -17.19
CA SER A 18 -4.71 33.93 -17.08
C SER A 18 -5.41 32.80 -16.35
N ASP A 19 -5.54 31.63 -16.98
CA ASP A 19 -5.94 30.37 -16.34
C ASP A 19 -4.89 29.97 -15.28
N TYR A 20 -4.86 30.70 -14.17
CA TYR A 20 -4.06 30.37 -13.01
C TYR A 20 -4.83 29.32 -12.20
N LYS A 21 -4.60 28.04 -12.51
CA LYS A 21 -5.15 26.92 -11.75
C LYS A 21 -4.47 26.91 -10.36
N PRO A 22 -5.20 27.17 -9.26
CA PRO A 22 -4.60 27.28 -7.95
C PRO A 22 -3.93 25.95 -7.56
N GLU A 23 -2.73 26.02 -7.00
CA GLU A 23 -1.94 24.90 -6.47
C GLU A 23 -2.76 23.98 -5.56
N SER A 24 -3.74 24.53 -4.84
CA SER A 24 -4.68 23.79 -3.99
C SER A 24 -5.59 22.81 -4.74
N GLN A 25 -5.92 23.07 -6.01
CA GLN A 25 -6.67 22.10 -6.83
C GLN A 25 -5.76 20.99 -7.34
N GLN A 26 -4.49 21.26 -7.61
CA GLN A 26 -3.53 20.24 -8.03
C GLN A 26 -3.23 19.29 -6.87
N ILE A 27 -2.97 19.82 -5.67
CA ILE A 27 -2.77 19.01 -4.45
C ILE A 27 -4.01 18.18 -4.13
N LYS A 28 -5.22 18.74 -4.20
CA LYS A 28 -6.46 17.96 -3.96
C LYS A 28 -6.64 16.81 -4.95
N ASN A 29 -6.32 17.03 -6.23
CA ASN A 29 -6.45 15.98 -7.24
C ASN A 29 -5.41 14.88 -7.03
N LEU A 30 -4.16 15.24 -6.74
CA LEU A 30 -3.08 14.30 -6.42
C LEU A 30 -3.44 13.43 -5.19
N VAL A 31 -3.90 14.07 -4.11
CA VAL A 31 -4.31 13.36 -2.88
C VAL A 31 -5.50 12.43 -3.14
N ASN A 32 -6.45 12.84 -3.98
CA ASN A 32 -7.61 11.99 -4.30
C ASN A 32 -7.21 10.78 -5.16
N GLU A 33 -6.31 10.98 -6.13
CA GLU A 33 -5.81 9.90 -7.00
C GLU A 33 -4.98 8.88 -6.19
N ASP A 34 -4.05 9.36 -5.35
CA ASP A 34 -3.25 8.49 -4.47
C ASP A 34 -4.13 7.73 -3.46
N GLN A 35 -5.16 8.38 -2.90
CA GLN A 35 -6.08 7.73 -1.98
C GLN A 35 -6.98 6.71 -2.68
N GLU A 36 -7.43 6.98 -3.90
CA GLU A 36 -8.22 6.03 -4.71
C GLU A 36 -7.39 4.80 -5.12
N LEU A 37 -6.13 5.01 -5.55
CA LEU A 37 -5.18 3.95 -5.84
C LEU A 37 -4.88 3.08 -4.61
N SER A 38 -4.70 3.72 -3.44
CA SER A 38 -4.49 3.02 -2.18
C SER A 38 -5.72 2.19 -1.77
N GLU A 39 -6.93 2.74 -1.89
CA GLU A 39 -8.16 2.00 -1.58
C GLU A 39 -8.38 0.81 -2.54
N GLU A 40 -8.08 0.98 -3.83
CA GLU A 40 -8.15 -0.11 -4.80
C GLU A 40 -7.17 -1.24 -4.46
N GLY A 41 -5.92 -0.90 -4.13
CA GLY A 41 -4.91 -1.85 -3.68
C GLY A 41 -5.33 -2.63 -2.43
N LEU A 42 -5.96 -1.97 -1.45
CA LEU A 42 -6.52 -2.62 -0.27
C LEU A 42 -7.62 -3.62 -0.64
N VAL A 43 -8.57 -3.23 -1.50
CA VAL A 43 -9.68 -4.10 -1.92
C VAL A 43 -9.14 -5.35 -2.63
N LEU A 44 -8.16 -5.19 -3.51
CA LEU A 44 -7.49 -6.30 -4.20
C LEU A 44 -6.75 -7.20 -3.21
N LEU A 45 -6.03 -6.62 -2.25
CA LEU A 45 -5.33 -7.36 -1.20
C LEU A 45 -6.29 -8.21 -0.36
N GLN A 46 -7.40 -7.63 0.06
CA GLN A 46 -8.43 -8.32 0.84
C GLN A 46 -9.03 -9.49 0.07
N LYS A 47 -9.31 -9.28 -1.22
CA LYS A 47 -9.91 -10.28 -2.10
C LYS A 47 -8.98 -11.44 -2.42
N HIS A 48 -7.70 -11.16 -2.69
CA HIS A 48 -6.78 -12.15 -3.25
C HIS A 48 -5.77 -12.73 -2.25
N CYS A 49 -5.39 -11.97 -1.22
CA CYS A 49 -4.31 -12.37 -0.31
C CYS A 49 -4.82 -12.72 1.09
N TYR A 50 -5.79 -11.98 1.61
CA TYR A 50 -6.36 -12.24 2.94
C TYR A 50 -7.28 -13.46 3.01
N THR A 51 -7.53 -14.15 1.90
CA THR A 51 -8.12 -15.50 1.95
C THR A 51 -7.25 -16.46 2.78
N CYS A 52 -5.93 -16.31 2.73
CA CYS A 52 -4.99 -17.15 3.47
C CYS A 52 -4.16 -16.37 4.50
N HIS A 53 -3.77 -15.13 4.18
CA HIS A 53 -2.89 -14.31 5.04
C HIS A 53 -3.66 -13.34 5.96
N ASN A 54 -4.91 -13.66 6.32
CA ASN A 54 -5.76 -12.78 7.11
C ASN A 54 -5.13 -12.41 8.47
N PRO A 55 -5.03 -11.13 8.84
CA PRO A 55 -4.49 -10.73 10.13
C PRO A 55 -5.42 -11.02 11.31
N LYS A 56 -6.72 -11.26 11.07
CA LYS A 56 -7.76 -11.42 12.09
C LYS A 56 -7.91 -12.86 12.62
N SER A 57 -6.86 -13.68 12.53
CA SER A 57 -6.89 -15.02 13.12
C SER A 57 -6.89 -14.94 14.65
N LYS A 58 -7.52 -15.90 15.31
CA LYS A 58 -7.63 -15.92 16.78
C LYS A 58 -6.33 -16.34 17.46
N SER A 59 -5.51 -17.13 16.77
CA SER A 59 -4.26 -17.66 17.32
C SER A 59 -3.22 -17.90 16.24
N HIS A 60 -1.99 -18.16 16.72
CA HIS A 60 -0.90 -18.60 15.85
C HIS A 60 -1.18 -19.95 15.20
N ASP A 61 -1.99 -20.82 15.78
CA ASP A 61 -2.19 -22.20 15.30
C ASP A 61 -3.31 -22.30 14.25
N GLU A 62 -4.19 -21.30 14.18
CA GLU A 62 -5.32 -21.26 13.24
C GLU A 62 -4.98 -20.63 11.86
N ILE A 63 -3.81 -20.00 11.71
CA ILE A 63 -3.40 -19.45 10.41
C ILE A 63 -2.92 -20.55 9.48
N ILE A 64 -3.19 -20.38 8.18
CA ILE A 64 -2.77 -21.29 7.11
C ILE A 64 -1.66 -20.70 6.22
N ALA A 65 -1.29 -19.44 6.47
CA ALA A 65 -0.20 -18.74 5.79
C ALA A 65 0.43 -17.73 6.76
N PRO A 66 1.69 -17.28 6.54
CA PRO A 66 2.32 -16.31 7.44
C PRO A 66 1.58 -14.96 7.39
N PRO A 67 1.38 -14.24 8.50
CA PRO A 67 0.77 -12.92 8.47
C PRO A 67 1.56 -11.96 7.55
N LEU A 68 0.87 -11.18 6.71
CA LEU A 68 1.54 -10.30 5.75
C LEU A 68 2.41 -9.22 6.42
N TRP A 69 2.09 -8.80 7.65
CA TRP A 69 2.97 -7.94 8.43
C TRP A 69 4.39 -8.52 8.56
N GLY A 70 4.48 -9.82 8.87
CA GLY A 70 5.76 -10.52 8.98
C GLY A 70 6.43 -10.67 7.61
N VAL A 71 5.65 -10.99 6.57
CA VAL A 71 6.16 -11.07 5.19
C VAL A 71 6.78 -9.73 4.77
N LYS A 72 6.03 -8.63 4.89
CA LYS A 72 6.49 -7.26 4.57
C LYS A 72 7.81 -6.95 5.28
N ASN A 73 7.89 -7.18 6.59
CA ASN A 73 9.10 -6.90 7.37
C ASN A 73 10.32 -7.70 6.89
N HIS A 74 10.15 -8.98 6.56
CA HIS A 74 11.23 -9.81 6.05
C HIS A 74 11.69 -9.35 4.65
N TYR A 75 10.76 -9.00 3.77
CA TYR A 75 11.09 -8.50 2.44
C TYR A 75 11.74 -7.13 2.48
N LEU A 76 11.25 -6.18 3.29
CA LEU A 76 11.90 -4.87 3.46
C LEU A 76 13.31 -4.98 4.05
N LYS A 77 13.56 -5.96 4.92
CA LYS A 77 14.90 -6.21 5.46
C LYS A 77 15.87 -6.70 4.38
N ALA A 78 15.41 -7.52 3.44
CA ALA A 78 16.22 -8.05 2.35
C ALA A 78 16.34 -7.07 1.16
N TYR A 79 15.29 -6.30 0.93
CA TYR A 79 15.10 -5.40 -0.21
C TYR A 79 14.58 -4.04 0.31
N PRO A 80 15.47 -3.16 0.80
CA PRO A 80 15.09 -1.95 1.52
C PRO A 80 14.56 -0.82 0.62
N ASN A 81 14.70 -0.94 -0.69
CA ASN A 81 14.26 0.07 -1.65
C ASN A 81 12.96 -0.38 -2.31
N LYS A 82 12.09 0.55 -2.72
CA LYS A 82 10.78 0.23 -3.32
C LYS A 82 10.91 -0.68 -4.52
N GLU A 83 11.81 -0.37 -5.45
CA GLU A 83 11.97 -1.11 -6.70
C GLU A 83 12.38 -2.56 -6.45
N SER A 84 13.36 -2.78 -5.56
CA SER A 84 13.84 -4.13 -5.24
C SER A 84 12.84 -4.92 -4.40
N PHE A 85 12.08 -4.24 -3.52
CA PHE A 85 10.96 -4.86 -2.81
C PHE A 85 9.89 -5.33 -3.79
N VAL A 86 9.47 -4.46 -4.71
CA VAL A 86 8.44 -4.76 -5.70
C VAL A 86 8.85 -5.92 -6.59
N GLU A 87 10.08 -5.88 -7.11
CA GLU A 87 10.63 -6.95 -7.94
C GLU A 87 10.66 -8.29 -7.20
N ALA A 88 11.18 -8.31 -5.96
CA ALA A 88 11.31 -9.54 -5.20
C ALA A 88 9.96 -10.15 -4.78
N VAL A 89 9.00 -9.31 -4.36
CA VAL A 89 7.66 -9.78 -4.01
C VAL A 89 6.94 -10.30 -5.26
N ARG A 90 7.03 -9.57 -6.38
CA ARG A 90 6.45 -9.99 -7.66
C ARG A 90 7.00 -11.33 -8.12
N ASP A 91 8.33 -11.49 -8.16
CA ASP A 91 8.97 -12.74 -8.60
C ASP A 91 8.48 -13.93 -7.78
N PHE A 92 8.42 -13.77 -6.44
CA PHE A 92 7.91 -14.82 -5.58
C PHE A 92 6.43 -15.12 -5.79
N VAL A 93 5.57 -14.11 -5.95
CA VAL A 93 4.13 -14.32 -6.14
C VAL A 93 3.83 -14.94 -7.51
N GLN A 94 4.51 -14.51 -8.56
CA GLN A 94 4.31 -15.03 -9.92
C GLN A 94 4.96 -16.40 -10.14
N ASN A 95 6.02 -16.73 -9.40
CA ASN A 95 6.74 -17.98 -9.50
C ASN A 95 7.24 -18.48 -8.12
N PRO A 96 6.32 -18.92 -7.24
CA PRO A 96 6.71 -19.42 -5.93
C PRO A 96 7.68 -20.59 -6.07
N ASN A 97 8.84 -20.48 -5.40
CA ASN A 97 9.90 -21.48 -5.48
C ASN A 97 10.56 -21.67 -4.12
N GLU A 98 10.61 -22.91 -3.64
CA GLU A 98 11.16 -23.21 -2.31
C GLU A 98 12.63 -22.85 -2.15
N GLU A 99 13.45 -23.03 -3.19
CA GLU A 99 14.89 -22.77 -3.14
C GLU A 99 15.19 -21.27 -3.07
N LYS A 100 14.44 -20.46 -3.82
CA LYS A 100 14.63 -18.99 -3.89
C LYS A 100 13.93 -18.22 -2.78
N ALA A 101 12.92 -18.80 -2.14
CA ALA A 101 12.17 -18.12 -1.09
C ALA A 101 13.04 -17.69 0.09
N ILE A 102 12.97 -16.42 0.49
CA ILE A 102 13.73 -15.90 1.64
C ILE A 102 13.19 -16.42 2.99
N MET A 103 11.91 -16.78 3.05
CA MET A 103 11.22 -17.19 4.28
C MET A 103 11.10 -18.72 4.39
N LYS A 104 12.20 -19.41 4.71
CA LYS A 104 12.22 -20.89 4.85
C LYS A 104 11.35 -21.41 6.00
N GLY A 105 11.23 -20.66 7.10
CA GLY A 105 10.42 -21.04 8.26
C GLY A 105 8.94 -21.23 7.93
N PRO A 106 8.28 -20.22 7.32
CA PRO A 106 6.92 -20.36 6.80
C PRO A 106 6.74 -21.52 5.82
N ILE A 107 7.68 -21.76 4.89
CA ILE A 107 7.59 -22.91 3.98
C ILE A 107 7.57 -24.23 4.75
N LYS A 108 8.46 -24.41 5.72
CA LYS A 108 8.48 -25.62 6.55
C LYS A 108 7.16 -25.85 7.31
N ARG A 109 6.44 -24.77 7.63
CA ARG A 109 5.20 -24.82 8.40
C ARG A 109 3.95 -24.98 7.54
N PHE A 110 3.83 -24.17 6.49
CA PHE A 110 2.61 -24.03 5.69
C PHE A 110 2.73 -24.69 4.30
N GLY A 111 3.93 -25.11 3.91
CA GLY A 111 4.26 -25.47 2.54
C GLY A 111 4.56 -24.24 1.67
N LEU A 112 4.86 -24.50 0.40
CA LEU A 112 5.05 -23.45 -0.60
C LEU A 112 3.71 -22.76 -0.92
N MET A 113 3.74 -21.43 -0.98
CA MET A 113 2.57 -20.64 -1.38
C MET A 113 2.13 -21.04 -2.81
N PRO A 114 0.86 -21.40 -3.04
CA PRO A 114 0.35 -21.60 -4.39
C PRO A 114 0.41 -20.31 -5.21
N LYS A 115 0.70 -20.41 -6.51
CA LYS A 115 0.63 -19.26 -7.42
C LYS A 115 -0.82 -18.78 -7.53
N PRO A 116 -1.15 -17.54 -7.13
CA PRO A 116 -2.51 -17.04 -7.20
C PRO A 116 -2.86 -16.63 -8.64
N VAL A 117 -4.15 -16.66 -8.98
CA VAL A 117 -4.67 -16.17 -10.27
C VAL A 117 -5.01 -14.69 -10.12
N ILE A 118 -4.05 -13.84 -10.47
CA ILE A 118 -4.12 -12.38 -10.36
C ILE A 118 -3.52 -11.80 -11.64
N SER A 119 -4.10 -10.72 -12.17
CA SER A 119 -3.51 -10.01 -13.31
C SER A 119 -2.23 -9.27 -12.87
N ASP A 120 -1.30 -9.02 -13.80
CA ASP A 120 -0.08 -8.29 -13.45
C ASP A 120 -0.41 -6.90 -12.90
N SER A 121 -1.36 -6.19 -13.52
CA SER A 121 -1.79 -4.86 -13.05
C SER A 121 -2.39 -4.88 -11.64
N ASP A 122 -3.17 -5.90 -11.28
CA ASP A 122 -3.72 -5.99 -9.93
C ASP A 122 -2.64 -6.36 -8.91
N LEU A 123 -1.70 -7.21 -9.30
CA LEU A 123 -0.55 -7.56 -8.46
C LEU A 123 0.30 -6.33 -8.15
N ASP A 124 0.49 -5.42 -9.10
CA ASP A 124 1.22 -4.16 -8.91
C ASP A 124 0.58 -3.32 -7.80
N LYS A 125 -0.73 -3.08 -7.92
CA LYS A 125 -1.51 -2.31 -6.94
C LYS A 125 -1.47 -2.93 -5.56
N ILE A 126 -1.54 -4.26 -5.46
CA ILE A 126 -1.41 -4.98 -4.19
C ILE A 126 -0.02 -4.76 -3.57
N ILE A 127 1.05 -4.91 -4.36
CA ILE A 127 2.42 -4.79 -3.86
C ILE A 127 2.71 -3.35 -3.43
N ASP A 128 2.29 -2.36 -4.22
CA ASP A 128 2.42 -0.94 -3.90
C ASP A 128 1.68 -0.62 -2.60
N TYR A 129 0.42 -1.08 -2.47
CA TYR A 129 -0.34 -0.92 -1.23
C TYR A 129 0.41 -1.52 -0.04
N VAL A 130 0.91 -2.75 -0.18
CA VAL A 130 1.67 -3.43 0.88
C VAL A 130 2.94 -2.68 1.23
N TYR A 131 3.64 -2.08 0.27
CA TYR A 131 4.85 -1.30 0.53
C TYR A 131 4.54 0.00 1.29
N GLU A 132 3.55 0.76 0.82
CA GLU A 132 3.29 2.13 1.27
C GLU A 132 2.49 2.22 2.58
N ASN A 133 1.69 1.19 2.89
CA ASN A 133 0.77 1.24 4.02
C ASN A 133 1.21 0.36 5.19
N GLU A 134 0.78 0.69 6.40
CA GLU A 134 0.92 -0.21 7.54
C GLU A 134 0.04 -1.46 7.33
N ILE A 135 0.62 -2.64 7.55
CA ILE A 135 -0.10 -3.91 7.47
C ILE A 135 -0.43 -4.39 8.88
N GLU A 136 -1.67 -4.80 9.10
CA GLU A 136 -2.16 -5.22 10.40
C GLU A 136 -1.35 -6.43 10.95
N ASN A 137 -0.89 -6.30 12.19
CA ASN A 137 -0.22 -7.36 12.93
C ASN A 137 -1.26 -8.11 13.80
N PRO A 138 -1.36 -9.45 13.72
CA PRO A 138 -2.35 -10.19 14.51
C PRO A 138 -2.22 -9.93 16.02
N ALA A 139 -3.36 -9.78 16.70
CA ALA A 139 -3.42 -9.47 18.14
C ALA A 139 -2.62 -10.45 19.02
N TRP A 140 -2.72 -11.75 18.74
CA TRP A 140 -1.98 -12.80 19.47
C TRP A 140 -0.46 -12.68 19.32
N HIS A 141 0.04 -12.04 18.25
CA HIS A 141 1.47 -11.78 18.08
C HIS A 141 1.92 -10.68 19.03
N ILE A 142 1.14 -9.60 19.10
CA ILE A 142 1.39 -8.43 19.96
C ILE A 142 1.38 -8.87 21.44
N GLU A 143 0.37 -9.64 21.84
CA GLU A 143 0.25 -10.17 23.22
C GLU A 143 1.46 -11.02 23.61
N LYS A 144 1.87 -11.97 22.74
CA LYS A 144 3.05 -12.82 22.98
C LYS A 144 4.31 -11.97 23.20
N ASP A 145 4.52 -10.90 22.43
CA ASP A 145 5.69 -10.05 22.57
C ASP A 145 5.66 -9.25 23.88
N ASN A 146 4.49 -8.75 24.28
CA ASN A 146 4.30 -8.10 25.58
C ASN A 146 4.59 -9.04 26.75
N HIS A 147 4.13 -10.30 26.69
CA HIS A 147 4.43 -11.31 27.71
C HIS A 147 5.92 -11.68 27.78
N LYS A 148 6.61 -11.74 26.63
CA LYS A 148 8.07 -12.00 26.60
C LYS A 148 8.87 -10.84 27.19
N ASN A 149 8.45 -9.60 26.95
CA ASN A 149 9.13 -8.42 27.46
C ASN A 149 8.87 -8.22 28.97
N GLY A 150 7.67 -8.54 29.46
CA GLY A 150 7.34 -8.51 30.89
C GLY A 150 8.05 -9.58 31.73
N ASN A 151 8.48 -10.70 31.12
CA ASN A 151 9.22 -11.78 31.80
C ASN A 151 10.75 -11.59 31.79
N LYS A 152 11.27 -10.51 31.20
CA LYS A 152 12.70 -10.18 31.20
C LYS A 152 13.11 -9.24 32.36
N THR A 153 12.15 -8.70 33.11
CA THR A 153 12.41 -7.77 34.23
C THR A 153 12.43 -8.45 35.62
N SER A 154 12.39 -9.78 35.69
CA SER A 154 12.28 -10.52 36.96
C SER A 154 13.29 -11.66 37.14
N ARG A 155 14.46 -11.58 36.48
CA ARG A 155 15.61 -12.46 36.79
C ARG A 155 16.84 -11.60 37.10
N GLU A 156 16.89 -11.14 38.35
CA GLU A 156 18.14 -10.84 39.08
C GLU A 156 18.62 -12.13 39.78
#